data_AF-A0A257KI23-F1
#
_entry.id   AF-A0A257KI23-F1
#
_cell.length_a   1.000
_cell.length_b   1.000
_cell.length_c   1.000
_cell.angle_alpha   90.00
_cell.angle_beta   90.00
_cell.angle_gamma   90.00
#
_symmetry.space_group_name_H-M   'P 1'
#
loop_
_entity.id
_entity.type
_entity.pdbx_description
1 polymer ?
#
loop_
_entity_poly.entity_id
_entity_poly.type
_entity_poly.pdbx_seq_one_letter_code
_entity_poly.pdbx_strand_id
1 'polypeptide(L)'
;TGSVKLASNWVVTGGARWNLEANKIDQYMVGAGYVDDCFILAVNYVTTYNYSAGSALPVLSDGFTVQLSLRTIGSYTLPIPARL
;
A
#
# COMPACT_ATOMS: atom_id res chain seq x y z
N THR A 1 8.30 6.75 5.16
CA THR A 1 7.34 5.69 5.53
C THR A 1 7.65 5.25 6.94
N GLY A 2 6.70 4.63 7.65
CA GLY A 2 6.88 4.16 9.01
C GLY A 2 6.11 2.87 9.25
N SER A 3 6.54 2.10 10.24
CA SER A 3 5.89 0.85 10.65
C SER A 3 5.81 0.76 12.17
N VAL A 4 4.72 0.19 12.66
CA VAL A 4 4.49 -0.03 14.10
C VAL A 4 3.92 -1.41 14.30
N LYS A 5 4.46 -2.13 15.29
CA LYS A 5 3.94 -3.41 15.75
C LYS A 5 2.77 -3.16 16.71
N LEU A 6 1.55 -3.53 16.29
CA LEU A 6 0.34 -3.32 17.11
C LEU A 6 0.12 -4.44 18.11
N ALA A 7 0.48 -5.67 17.75
CA ALA A 7 0.39 -6.85 18.59
C ALA A 7 1.52 -7.82 18.24
N SER A 8 1.64 -8.95 18.95
CA SER A 8 2.72 -9.94 18.73
C SER A 8 2.89 -10.35 17.27
N ASN A 9 1.77 -10.45 16.54
CA ASN A 9 1.74 -10.96 15.17
C ASN A 9 1.29 -9.91 14.14
N TRP A 10 0.90 -8.71 14.57
CA TRP A 10 0.35 -7.66 13.71
C TRP A 10 1.31 -6.48 13.57
N VAL A 11 1.60 -6.10 12.34
CA VAL A 11 2.38 -4.90 11.98
C VAL A 11 1.54 -4.04 11.06
N VAL A 12 1.49 -2.75 11.33
CA VAL A 12 0.89 -1.76 10.43
C VAL A 12 1.97 -0.86 9.87
N THR A 13 1.88 -0.60 8.58
CA THR A 13 2.78 0.24 7.80
C THR A 13 2.00 1.42 7.23
N GLY A 14 2.62 2.59 7.24
CA GLY A 14 2.03 3.80 6.69
C GLY A 14 3.07 4.63 5.95
N GLY A 15 2.64 5.34 4.92
CA GLY A 15 3.50 6.25 4.19
C GLY A 15 2.69 7.30 3.46
N ALA A 16 3.23 8.51 3.39
CA ALA A 16 2.75 9.55 2.51
C ALA A 16 3.95 10.21 1.83
N ARG A 17 3.78 10.61 0.57
CA ARG A 17 4.73 11.38 -0.21
C ARG A 17 4.11 12.74 -0.52
N TRP A 18 4.82 13.80 -0.16
CA TRP A 18 4.41 15.18 -0.40
C TRP A 18 5.27 15.80 -1.50
N ASN A 19 4.64 16.46 -2.45
CA ASN A 19 5.31 17.29 -3.45
C ASN A 19 5.35 18.73 -2.97
N LEU A 20 6.57 19.24 -2.77
CA LEU A 20 6.83 20.57 -2.23
C LEU A 20 6.51 21.68 -3.25
N GLU A 21 6.65 21.41 -4.55
CA GLU A 21 6.39 22.39 -5.61
C GLU A 21 4.90 22.56 -5.86
N ALA A 22 4.16 21.45 -5.99
CA ALA A 22 2.71 21.47 -6.17
C ALA A 22 1.93 21.68 -4.85
N ASN A 23 2.63 21.66 -3.71
CA ASN A 23 2.10 21.71 -2.34
C ASN A 23 0.91 20.75 -2.10
N LYS A 24 1.07 19.50 -2.53
CA LYS A 24 0.03 18.46 -2.51
C LYS A 24 0.61 17.09 -2.18
N ILE A 25 -0.24 16.16 -1.72
CA ILE A 25 0.12 14.75 -1.53
C ILE A 25 0.16 14.05 -2.88
N ASP A 26 1.32 13.54 -3.25
CA ASP A 26 1.47 12.72 -4.46
C ASP A 26 1.00 11.29 -4.25
N GLN A 27 1.22 10.74 -3.06
CA GLN A 27 0.94 9.33 -2.80
C GLN A 27 0.72 9.12 -1.33
N TYR A 28 -0.18 8.21 -0.97
CA TYR A 28 -0.22 7.64 0.35
C TYR A 28 -0.44 6.13 0.28
N MET A 29 0.04 5.44 1.29
CA MET A 29 -0.07 4.00 1.41
C MET A 29 -0.35 3.62 2.85
N VAL A 30 -1.18 2.62 3.02
CA VAL A 30 -1.46 1.99 4.31
C VAL A 30 -1.39 0.49 4.10
N GLY A 31 -0.63 -0.18 4.96
CA GLY A 31 -0.45 -1.61 4.94
C GLY A 31 -0.69 -2.23 6.31
N ALA A 32 -1.13 -3.48 6.30
CA ALA A 32 -1.19 -4.31 7.48
C ALA A 32 -0.62 -5.69 7.14
N GLY A 33 0.18 -6.23 8.06
CA GLY A 33 0.77 -7.55 7.96
C GLY A 33 0.46 -8.38 9.20
N TYR A 34 0.10 -9.63 8.99
CA TYR A 34 0.00 -10.66 10.00
C TYR A 34 1.08 -11.71 9.76
N VAL A 35 1.86 -12.03 10.78
CA VAL A 35 2.93 -13.02 10.73
C VAL A 35 2.57 -14.19 11.65
N ASP A 36 2.49 -15.37 11.06
CA ASP A 36 2.26 -16.65 11.73
C ASP A 36 3.47 -17.59 11.56
N ASP A 37 3.43 -18.76 12.18
CA ASP A 37 4.49 -19.76 12.06
C ASP A 37 4.54 -20.35 10.65
N CYS A 38 3.37 -20.55 10.04
CA CYS A 38 3.24 -21.22 8.74
C CYS A 38 3.03 -20.27 7.57
N PHE A 39 2.53 -19.06 7.83
CA PHE A 39 2.19 -18.11 6.78
C PHE A 39 2.38 -16.66 7.19
N ILE A 40 2.52 -15.79 6.20
CA ILE A 40 2.50 -14.33 6.33
C ILE A 40 1.39 -13.81 5.42
N LEU A 41 0.50 -13.01 5.97
CA LEU A 41 -0.53 -12.31 5.21
C LEU A 41 -0.22 -10.82 5.25
N ALA A 42 -0.18 -10.16 4.09
CA ALA A 42 -0.02 -8.72 4.00
C ALA A 42 -1.08 -8.14 3.07
N VAL A 43 -1.64 -7.01 3.46
CA VAL A 43 -2.55 -6.21 2.64
C VAL A 43 -1.98 -4.81 2.58
N ASN A 44 -1.82 -4.28 1.38
CA ASN A 44 -1.34 -2.92 1.15
C ASN A 44 -2.35 -2.19 0.27
N TYR A 45 -2.82 -1.04 0.72
CA TYR A 45 -3.57 -0.09 -0.08
C TYR A 45 -2.64 1.05 -0.47
N VAL A 46 -2.57 1.35 -1.76
CA VAL A 46 -1.74 2.43 -2.30
C VAL A 46 -2.60 3.31 -3.16
N THR A 47 -2.51 4.61 -2.93
CA THR A 47 -3.15 5.64 -3.76
C THR A 47 -2.09 6.60 -4.25
N THR A 48 -2.05 6.81 -5.56
CA THR A 48 -1.14 7.72 -6.25
C THR A 48 -1.95 8.76 -7.01
N TYR A 49 -1.62 10.02 -6.79
CA TYR A 49 -2.12 11.18 -7.52
C TYR A 49 -1.07 11.61 -8.54
N ASN A 50 -1.42 11.50 -9.81
CA ASN A 50 -0.58 12.03 -10.89
C ASN A 50 -1.06 13.44 -11.22
N TYR A 51 -0.35 14.44 -10.72
CA TYR A 51 -0.54 15.84 -11.07
C TYR A 51 0.22 16.11 -12.37
N SER A 52 -0.48 16.07 -13.51
CA SER A 52 0.09 16.52 -14.78
C SER A 52 0.32 18.04 -14.73
N ALA A 53 1.48 18.51 -15.20
CA ALA A 53 1.77 19.94 -15.31
C ALA A 53 0.92 20.53 -16.44
N GLY A 54 -0.23 21.12 -16.10
CA GLY A 54 -1.21 21.66 -17.04
C GLY A 54 -2.62 21.50 -16.47
N SER A 55 -3.59 22.24 -16.97
CA SER A 55 -4.98 22.36 -16.47
C SER A 55 -5.82 21.06 -16.49
N ALA A 56 -5.20 19.89 -16.52
CA ALA A 56 -5.86 18.58 -16.46
C ALA A 56 -6.18 18.19 -15.01
N LEU A 57 -7.33 17.55 -14.82
CA LEU A 57 -7.73 16.98 -13.54
C LEU A 57 -6.72 15.90 -13.10
N PRO A 58 -6.35 15.83 -11.80
CA PRO A 58 -5.44 14.80 -11.31
C PRO A 58 -5.94 13.40 -11.63
N VAL A 59 -5.09 12.55 -12.20
CA VAL A 59 -5.43 11.15 -12.44
C VAL A 59 -5.13 10.35 -11.18
N LEU A 60 -6.19 9.87 -10.53
CA LEU A 60 -6.14 9.00 -9.37
C LEU A 60 -5.87 7.56 -9.83
N SER A 61 -4.81 6.95 -9.29
CA SER A 61 -4.56 5.52 -9.41
C SER A 61 -4.50 4.92 -8.01
N ASP A 62 -5.48 4.09 -7.69
CA ASP A 62 -5.59 3.43 -6.40
C ASP A 62 -5.88 1.93 -6.52
N GLY A 63 -5.38 1.17 -5.55
CA GLY A 63 -5.50 -0.27 -5.57
C GLY A 63 -5.02 -0.94 -4.29
N PHE A 64 -5.47 -2.17 -4.13
CA PHE A 64 -5.05 -3.06 -3.07
C PHE A 64 -4.08 -4.09 -3.63
N THR A 65 -3.13 -4.50 -2.81
CA THR A 65 -2.30 -5.67 -3.07
C THR A 65 -2.43 -6.58 -1.87
N VAL A 66 -2.96 -7.78 -2.08
CA VAL A 66 -3.02 -8.83 -1.07
C VAL A 66 -1.89 -9.80 -1.36
N GLN A 67 -1.08 -10.09 -0.35
CA GLN A 67 0.02 -11.05 -0.45
C GLN A 67 -0.14 -12.12 0.63
N LEU A 68 -0.13 -13.38 0.21
CA LEU A 68 -0.09 -14.54 1.08
C LEU A 68 1.21 -15.30 0.83
N SER A 69 2.06 -15.41 1.84
CA SER A 69 3.29 -16.20 1.80
C SER A 69 3.15 -17.41 2.69
N LEU A 70 3.31 -18.61 2.13
CA LEU A 70 3.31 -19.88 2.85
C LEU A 70 4.75 -20.37 2.94
N ARG A 71 5.20 -20.76 4.13
CA ARG A 71 6.60 -21.13 4.41
C ARG A 71 7.16 -22.19 3.45
N THR A 72 6.32 -23.12 2.98
CA THR A 72 6.74 -24.26 2.14
C THR A 72 6.28 -24.19 0.68
N ILE A 73 5.22 -23.42 0.39
CA ILE A 73 4.57 -23.42 -0.94
C ILE A 73 4.95 -22.17 -1.74
N GLY A 74 5.40 -21.11 -1.07
CA GLY A 74 5.84 -19.86 -1.70
C GLY A 74 4.88 -18.70 -1.48
N SER A 75 5.07 -17.63 -2.26
CA SER A 75 4.31 -16.39 -2.10
C SER A 75 3.37 -16.13 -3.27
N TYR A 76 2.14 -15.74 -2.95
CA TYR A 76 1.08 -15.40 -3.87
C TYR A 76 0.74 -13.92 -3.68
N THR A 77 0.67 -13.18 -4.77
CA THR A 77 0.31 -11.76 -4.75
C THR A 77 -0.85 -11.52 -5.71
N LEU A 78 -1.91 -10.92 -5.18
CA LEU A 78 -3.10 -10.53 -5.92
C LEU A 78 -3.23 -9.00 -5.92
N PRO A 79 -2.87 -8.33 -7.02
CA PRO A 79 -3.20 -6.93 -7.22
C PRO A 79 -4.69 -6.80 -7.55
N ILE A 80 -5.38 -5.90 -6.85
CA ILE A 80 -6.79 -5.61 -7.01
C ILE A 80 -6.94 -4.10 -7.28
N PRO A 81 -7.32 -3.69 -8.49
CA PRO A 81 -7.59 -2.28 -8.75
C PRO A 81 -8.81 -1.83 -7.91
N ALA A 82 -8.77 -0.61 -7.36
CA ALA A 82 -9.87 -0.12 -6.52
C ALA A 82 -11.09 0.34 -7.34
N ARG A 83 -10.96 0.45 -8.68
CA ARG A 83 -12.02 0.80 -9.62
C ARG A 83 -12.08 -0.24 -10.75
N LEU A 84 -13.30 -0.60 -11.16
CA LEU A 84 -13.61 -1.51 -12.28
C LEU A 84 -13.66 -0.76 -13.61
#